data_AF-A0A8H3FLK0-F1
#
_entry.id   AF-A0A8H3FLK0-F1
#
_cell.length_a   1.000
_cell.length_b   1.000
_cell.length_c   1.000
_cell.angle_alpha   90.00
_cell.angle_beta   90.00
_cell.angle_gamma   90.00
#
_symmetry.space_group_name_H-M   'P 1'
#
loop_
_entity.id
_entity.type
_entity.pdbx_description
1 polymer ?
#
loop_
_entity_poly.entity_id
_entity_poly.type
_entity_poly.pdbx_seq_one_letter_code
_entity_poly.pdbx_strand_id
1 'polypeptide(L)'
;MLHHRSQTQPPNPVQATSSKEKITTQPPHHSRAKNDCEEVQGSPPHGDIVLEHFHSRRTDVARSFPLSSFLSIPRSNRPKTSAFSPHSTSKSSISISYFNNYNSFGVANGTNPTNGLELKLSLPPNKANPPVVLEQLSDPADPIHADSQGSTEFLPNGNIFMDYGEIAVLKEFGPDHSSGNDVRWTARFVADNLIQSYRGYKQVWHATPKTPPSLVIEPGASGSCSTGYVSWNGATDVDHWKIHEGSSESSLSLATVGYMGFETKFNVGQTCVQAVAITNGRAVGTSNVACTHG
;
A
#
# COMPACT_ATOMS: atom_id res chain seq x y z
N MET A 1 61.95 2.35 -18.52
CA MET A 1 60.61 2.98 -18.51
C MET A 1 59.63 1.85 -18.24
N LEU A 2 58.93 1.70 -17.10
CA LEU A 2 58.04 2.66 -16.39
C LEU A 2 56.99 3.21 -17.39
N HIS A 3 55.66 3.09 -17.27
CA HIS A 3 54.72 2.66 -16.22
C HIS A 3 53.52 1.91 -16.89
N HIS A 4 52.53 1.24 -16.27
CA HIS A 4 52.23 0.76 -14.90
C HIS A 4 51.25 -0.45 -15.03
N ARG A 5 50.91 -1.15 -13.93
CA ARG A 5 49.60 -1.84 -13.78
C ARG A 5 48.72 -1.01 -12.85
N SER A 6 47.52 -0.63 -13.29
CA SER A 6 46.46 -0.16 -12.39
C SER A 6 45.60 -1.36 -11.98
N GLN A 7 45.55 -1.68 -10.70
CA GLN A 7 44.52 -2.56 -10.14
C GLN A 7 43.34 -1.69 -9.73
N THR A 8 42.20 -1.83 -10.40
CA THR A 8 40.95 -1.24 -9.94
C THR A 8 40.39 -2.10 -8.80
N GLN A 9 40.24 -1.52 -7.61
CA GLN A 9 39.51 -2.17 -6.51
C GLN A 9 38.05 -2.42 -6.92
N PRO A 10 37.42 -3.51 -6.45
CA PRO A 10 35.98 -3.67 -6.58
C PRO A 10 35.27 -2.56 -5.78
N PRO A 11 34.15 -2.01 -6.28
CA PRO A 11 33.38 -1.01 -5.53
C PRO A 11 32.81 -1.61 -4.25
N ASN A 12 32.78 -0.82 -3.18
CA ASN A 12 32.17 -1.20 -1.91
C ASN A 12 30.70 -1.62 -2.08
N PRO A 13 30.21 -2.62 -1.31
CA PRO A 13 28.80 -3.01 -1.36
C PRO A 13 27.92 -1.87 -0.83
N VAL A 14 27.14 -1.26 -1.72
CA VAL A 14 26.05 -0.34 -1.34
C VAL A 14 24.98 -1.17 -0.61
N GLN A 15 24.64 -0.79 0.62
CA GLN A 15 23.56 -1.42 1.36
C GLN A 15 22.22 -1.16 0.67
N ALA A 16 21.40 -2.20 0.52
CA ALA A 16 20.05 -2.05 0.04
C ALA A 16 19.19 -1.33 1.08
N THR A 17 18.77 -0.10 0.78
CA THR A 17 17.79 0.64 1.57
C THR A 17 16.39 0.39 1.03
N SER A 18 15.48 -0.14 1.86
CA SER A 18 14.05 -0.16 1.54
C SER A 18 13.44 1.23 1.81
N SER A 19 13.11 1.98 0.77
CA SER A 19 12.24 3.15 0.91
C SER A 19 10.79 2.67 1.10
N LYS A 20 10.13 3.14 2.16
CA LYS A 20 8.67 3.06 2.33
C LYS A 20 8.11 4.45 2.07
N GLU A 21 7.19 4.57 1.14
CA GLU A 21 6.58 5.84 0.76
C GLU A 21 5.06 5.69 0.84
N LYS A 22 4.40 6.63 1.55
CA LYS A 22 2.95 6.60 1.78
C LYS A 22 2.31 7.75 0.99
N ILE A 23 1.31 7.41 0.18
CA ILE A 23 0.57 8.37 -0.65
C ILE A 23 -0.53 9.00 0.21
N THR A 24 -0.60 10.34 0.21
CA THR A 24 -1.53 11.12 1.04
C THR A 24 -2.53 11.88 0.16
N THR A 25 -3.80 11.91 0.55
CA THR A 25 -4.87 12.66 -0.14
C THR A 25 -5.47 13.74 0.77
N GLN A 26 -5.77 14.92 0.22
CA GLN A 26 -6.35 16.07 0.95
C GLN A 26 -7.88 16.19 0.76
N PRO A 27 -8.66 16.46 1.83
CA PRO A 27 -10.04 16.94 1.75
C PRO A 27 -10.15 18.49 1.83
N PRO A 28 -11.26 19.11 1.35
CA PRO A 28 -11.38 20.57 1.19
C PRO A 28 -11.80 21.35 2.46
N HIS A 29 -11.53 22.65 2.46
CA HIS A 29 -11.80 23.58 3.58
C HIS A 29 -13.27 23.98 3.75
N HIS A 30 -13.73 24.08 5.00
CA HIS A 30 -14.83 24.95 5.41
C HIS A 30 -14.51 25.70 6.72
N SER A 31 -15.04 26.91 6.85
CA SER A 31 -14.75 27.85 7.94
C SER A 31 -16.00 28.30 8.68
N ARG A 32 -16.00 28.25 10.02
CA ARG A 32 -16.66 29.25 10.89
C ARG A 32 -16.15 29.15 12.33
N ALA A 33 -15.94 30.29 12.97
CA ALA A 33 -15.46 30.38 14.35
C ALA A 33 -16.57 30.22 15.41
N LYS A 34 -16.21 29.57 16.53
CA LYS A 34 -16.80 29.67 17.88
C LYS A 34 -15.67 29.49 18.90
N ASN A 35 -15.77 30.16 20.06
CA ASN A 35 -14.69 30.24 21.06
C ASN A 35 -14.72 29.09 22.09
N ASP A 36 -15.11 27.89 21.67
CA ASP A 36 -15.04 26.68 22.47
C ASP A 36 -14.18 25.67 21.68
N CYS A 37 -13.07 25.19 22.24
CA CYS A 37 -12.13 24.30 21.53
C CYS A 37 -12.68 22.85 21.43
N GLU A 38 -13.88 22.65 20.87
CA GLU A 38 -14.50 21.31 20.68
C GLU A 38 -13.78 20.47 19.60
N GLU A 39 -13.84 19.14 19.77
CA GLU A 39 -13.14 18.15 18.95
C GLU A 39 -13.99 17.71 17.74
N VAL A 40 -13.39 17.68 16.55
CA VAL A 40 -14.05 17.20 15.32
C VAL A 40 -13.56 15.80 14.99
N GLN A 41 -14.40 14.79 15.23
CA GLN A 41 -14.11 13.40 14.88
C GLN A 41 -14.16 13.19 13.36
N GLY A 42 -13.16 12.47 12.81
CA GLY A 42 -13.11 12.07 11.41
C GLY A 42 -13.14 10.55 11.21
N SER A 43 -13.32 10.14 9.96
CA SER A 43 -13.56 8.74 9.55
C SER A 43 -12.40 7.76 9.83
N PRO A 44 -12.69 6.46 10.03
CA PRO A 44 -11.68 5.43 10.33
C PRO A 44 -10.75 5.11 9.14
N PRO A 45 -9.56 4.52 9.40
CA PRO A 45 -8.54 4.29 8.38
C PRO A 45 -8.87 3.18 7.38
N HIS A 46 -8.40 3.34 6.14
CA HIS A 46 -8.38 2.32 5.10
C HIS A 46 -7.07 1.50 5.19
N GLY A 47 -7.13 0.19 4.89
CA GLY A 47 -5.96 -0.70 4.99
C GLY A 47 -4.82 -0.37 4.01
N ASP A 48 -3.59 -0.65 4.43
CA ASP A 48 -2.35 -0.32 3.69
C ASP A 48 -1.92 -1.39 2.66
N ILE A 49 -0.89 -1.07 1.88
CA ILE A 49 -0.42 -1.83 0.70
C ILE A 49 1.07 -2.22 0.85
N VAL A 50 1.43 -3.40 0.35
CA VAL A 50 2.80 -3.93 0.30
C VAL A 50 3.19 -4.23 -1.15
N LEU A 51 4.35 -3.73 -1.60
CA LEU A 51 4.85 -3.93 -2.97
C LEU A 51 6.17 -4.73 -2.97
N GLU A 52 6.20 -5.87 -3.65
CA GLU A 52 7.41 -6.65 -3.89
C GLU A 52 8.21 -6.07 -5.06
N HIS A 53 9.42 -5.59 -4.77
CA HIS A 53 10.33 -5.03 -5.77
C HIS A 53 11.53 -5.96 -6.02
N PHE A 54 11.67 -6.47 -7.25
CA PHE A 54 12.87 -7.20 -7.68
C PHE A 54 13.86 -6.27 -8.38
N HIS A 55 14.94 -5.90 -7.69
CA HIS A 55 16.09 -5.29 -8.36
C HIS A 55 16.79 -6.35 -9.23
N SER A 56 16.57 -6.29 -10.54
CA SER A 56 17.15 -7.23 -11.51
C SER A 56 18.69 -7.15 -11.53
N ARG A 57 19.35 -7.98 -10.72
CA ARG A 57 20.57 -8.67 -11.16
C ARG A 57 20.16 -10.06 -11.64
N ARG A 58 20.40 -10.34 -12.92
CA ARG A 58 20.16 -11.66 -13.51
C ARG A 58 21.09 -12.69 -12.87
N THR A 59 20.58 -13.49 -11.93
CA THR A 59 21.07 -14.83 -11.55
C THR A 59 20.11 -15.42 -10.51
N ASP A 60 19.49 -16.56 -10.87
CA ASP A 60 18.98 -17.68 -10.07
C ASP A 60 18.69 -17.45 -8.56
N VAL A 61 17.52 -17.81 -8.03
CA VAL A 61 17.15 -19.21 -7.73
C VAL A 61 15.65 -19.48 -7.91
N ALA A 62 15.29 -20.43 -8.77
CA ALA A 62 13.97 -21.06 -8.80
C ALA A 62 14.05 -22.47 -8.20
N ARG A 63 13.42 -22.73 -7.05
CA ARG A 63 13.39 -24.08 -6.45
C ARG A 63 12.27 -24.94 -7.05
N SER A 64 12.67 -25.73 -8.06
CA SER A 64 12.23 -27.11 -8.32
C SER A 64 10.73 -27.46 -8.15
N PHE A 65 10.00 -27.42 -9.25
CA PHE A 65 9.04 -28.46 -9.62
C PHE A 65 9.47 -29.09 -10.96
N PRO A 66 9.21 -30.39 -11.23
CA PRO A 66 9.79 -31.09 -12.37
C PRO A 66 9.18 -30.66 -13.73
N LEU A 67 9.85 -29.72 -14.40
CA LEU A 67 9.55 -29.24 -15.75
C LEU A 67 10.07 -30.20 -16.84
N SER A 68 9.47 -31.38 -16.99
CA SER A 68 9.76 -32.31 -18.09
C SER A 68 8.60 -32.45 -19.07
N SER A 69 8.25 -31.36 -19.77
CA SER A 69 7.31 -31.36 -20.92
C SER A 69 7.35 -30.11 -21.84
N PHE A 70 7.87 -28.96 -21.40
CA PHE A 70 7.71 -27.68 -22.13
C PHE A 70 8.87 -27.27 -23.05
N LEU A 71 9.64 -28.22 -23.57
CA LEU A 71 10.80 -27.98 -24.45
C LEU A 71 10.46 -28.13 -25.96
N SER A 72 9.45 -27.39 -26.44
CA SER A 72 9.24 -27.18 -27.89
C SER A 72 8.48 -25.91 -28.28
N ILE A 73 8.10 -25.03 -27.33
CA ILE A 73 7.33 -23.81 -27.65
C ILE A 73 8.27 -22.66 -28.10
N PRO A 74 8.03 -22.05 -29.29
CA PRO A 74 8.80 -20.90 -29.77
C PRO A 74 8.81 -19.73 -28.78
N ARG A 75 9.88 -18.91 -28.82
CA ARG A 75 10.09 -17.79 -27.88
C ARG A 75 8.96 -16.76 -27.87
N SER A 76 8.20 -16.64 -28.97
CA SER A 76 7.02 -15.77 -29.11
C SER A 76 5.79 -16.23 -28.31
N ASN A 77 5.69 -17.53 -27.99
CA ASN A 77 4.48 -18.16 -27.46
C ASN A 77 4.64 -18.63 -26.00
N ARG A 78 5.67 -18.14 -25.28
CA ARG A 78 5.77 -18.36 -23.83
C ARG A 78 4.88 -17.32 -23.11
N PRO A 79 4.06 -17.71 -22.13
CA PRO A 79 3.40 -16.75 -21.25
C PRO A 79 4.45 -15.87 -20.57
N LYS A 80 4.43 -14.56 -20.85
CA LYS A 80 5.28 -13.59 -20.17
C LYS A 80 4.62 -13.24 -18.84
N THR A 81 5.11 -13.84 -17.76
CA THR A 81 4.87 -13.44 -16.36
C THR A 81 3.43 -13.06 -15.98
N SER A 82 2.44 -13.88 -16.33
CA SER A 82 1.10 -13.75 -15.74
C SER A 82 1.13 -14.24 -14.29
N ALA A 83 0.58 -13.47 -13.36
CA ALA A 83 0.38 -13.92 -11.98
C ALA A 83 -0.93 -14.71 -11.86
N PHE A 84 -0.90 -15.81 -11.11
CA PHE A 84 -2.07 -16.62 -10.80
C PHE A 84 -2.05 -17.07 -9.33
N SER A 85 -3.20 -16.98 -8.65
CA SER A 85 -3.34 -17.37 -7.25
C SER A 85 -4.65 -18.15 -7.05
N PRO A 86 -4.61 -19.38 -6.51
CA PRO A 86 -5.82 -20.11 -6.15
C PRO A 86 -6.39 -19.58 -4.83
N HIS A 87 -7.71 -19.35 -4.76
CA HIS A 87 -8.36 -18.81 -3.55
C HIS A 87 -9.61 -19.59 -3.10
N SER A 88 -10.25 -20.37 -3.99
CA SER A 88 -11.33 -21.30 -3.61
C SER A 88 -11.07 -22.68 -4.21
N THR A 89 -11.13 -23.74 -3.40
CA THR A 89 -10.85 -25.11 -3.83
C THR A 89 -11.92 -26.09 -3.33
N SER A 90 -12.25 -27.06 -4.17
CA SER A 90 -13.10 -28.21 -3.83
C SER A 90 -12.57 -29.47 -4.53
N LYS A 91 -13.20 -30.62 -4.28
CA LYS A 91 -12.86 -31.86 -5.01
C LYS A 91 -13.20 -31.81 -6.50
N SER A 92 -14.06 -30.88 -6.92
CA SER A 92 -14.61 -30.80 -8.29
C SER A 92 -14.29 -29.50 -9.03
N SER A 93 -13.76 -28.48 -8.37
CA SER A 93 -13.34 -27.23 -9.01
C SER A 93 -12.33 -26.42 -8.20
N ILE A 94 -11.64 -25.51 -8.88
CA ILE A 94 -10.77 -24.49 -8.28
C ILE A 94 -11.04 -23.12 -8.95
N SER A 95 -11.12 -22.06 -8.14
CA SER A 95 -11.08 -20.67 -8.59
C SER A 95 -9.65 -20.14 -8.51
N ILE A 96 -9.22 -19.46 -9.57
CA ILE A 96 -7.89 -18.92 -9.75
C ILE A 96 -8.04 -17.45 -10.17
N SER A 97 -7.45 -16.51 -9.41
CA SER A 97 -7.27 -15.14 -9.90
C SER A 97 -6.17 -15.15 -10.95
N TYR A 98 -6.31 -14.33 -12.00
CA TYR A 98 -5.36 -14.27 -13.11
C TYR A 98 -5.18 -12.82 -13.59
N PHE A 99 -3.95 -12.31 -13.49
CA PHE A 99 -3.58 -11.02 -14.04
C PHE A 99 -3.24 -11.16 -15.52
N ASN A 100 -4.02 -10.51 -16.39
CA ASN A 100 -3.95 -10.70 -17.83
C ASN A 100 -3.36 -9.48 -18.55
N ASN A 101 -2.04 -9.49 -18.72
CA ASN A 101 -1.26 -8.49 -19.48
C ASN A 101 -1.66 -8.37 -20.97
N TYR A 102 -2.47 -9.28 -21.52
CA TYR A 102 -2.77 -9.42 -22.96
C TYR A 102 -1.54 -9.49 -23.91
N ASN A 103 -0.31 -9.62 -23.37
CA ASN A 103 0.94 -9.48 -24.11
C ASN A 103 0.96 -8.16 -24.93
N SER A 104 0.67 -7.03 -24.27
CA SER A 104 0.60 -5.68 -24.86
C SER A 104 1.92 -5.14 -25.47
N PHE A 105 2.98 -5.95 -25.49
CA PHE A 105 4.35 -5.55 -25.80
C PHE A 105 4.50 -4.60 -26.99
N GLY A 106 4.95 -3.38 -26.70
CA GLY A 106 5.19 -2.34 -27.72
C GLY A 106 3.92 -1.70 -28.29
N VAL A 107 2.78 -1.84 -27.59
CA VAL A 107 1.46 -1.26 -27.89
C VAL A 107 1.12 -1.28 -29.38
N ALA A 108 1.22 -2.47 -29.98
CA ALA A 108 0.75 -2.68 -31.34
C ALA A 108 -0.77 -2.45 -31.40
N ASN A 109 -1.20 -1.74 -32.45
CA ASN A 109 -2.58 -1.34 -32.66
C ASN A 109 -3.52 -2.57 -32.61
N GLY A 110 -4.50 -2.56 -31.70
CA GLY A 110 -5.44 -3.68 -31.50
C GLY A 110 -5.13 -4.64 -30.33
N THR A 111 -4.20 -4.29 -29.42
CA THR A 111 -4.04 -5.00 -28.14
C THR A 111 -5.08 -4.53 -27.12
N ASN A 112 -5.68 -5.45 -26.36
CA ASN A 112 -6.64 -5.10 -25.30
C ASN A 112 -5.90 -4.53 -24.07
N PRO A 113 -6.55 -3.62 -23.29
CA PRO A 113 -6.05 -3.20 -21.99
C PRO A 113 -5.96 -4.38 -21.02
N THR A 114 -4.97 -4.33 -20.12
CA THR A 114 -4.75 -5.32 -19.06
C THR A 114 -5.97 -5.44 -18.15
N ASN A 115 -6.47 -6.66 -17.94
CA ASN A 115 -7.59 -6.95 -17.03
C ASN A 115 -7.24 -7.99 -15.96
N GLY A 116 -8.03 -8.01 -14.89
CA GLY A 116 -8.00 -9.06 -13.87
C GLY A 116 -9.14 -10.03 -14.11
N LEU A 117 -8.90 -11.34 -14.01
CA LEU A 117 -9.92 -12.38 -14.20
C LEU A 117 -10.04 -13.26 -12.96
N GLU A 118 -11.25 -13.75 -12.65
CA GLU A 118 -11.43 -15.01 -11.91
C GLU A 118 -11.73 -16.14 -12.91
N LEU A 119 -10.98 -17.22 -12.84
CA LEU A 119 -11.14 -18.41 -13.67
C LEU A 119 -11.54 -19.60 -12.82
N LYS A 120 -12.69 -20.22 -13.11
CA LYS A 120 -13.12 -21.48 -12.51
C LYS A 120 -12.74 -22.65 -13.41
N LEU A 121 -11.81 -23.46 -12.93
CA LEU A 121 -11.37 -24.71 -13.56
C LEU A 121 -12.08 -25.91 -12.91
N SER A 122 -12.63 -26.82 -13.72
CA SER A 122 -13.17 -28.11 -13.25
C SER A 122 -12.05 -29.08 -12.90
N LEU A 123 -12.26 -29.91 -11.88
CA LEU A 123 -11.32 -30.94 -11.42
C LEU A 123 -11.94 -32.36 -11.53
N PRO A 124 -11.25 -33.34 -12.17
CA PRO A 124 -10.03 -33.17 -12.95
C PRO A 124 -10.27 -32.31 -14.22
N PRO A 125 -9.23 -31.64 -14.75
CA PRO A 125 -9.36 -30.83 -15.97
C PRO A 125 -9.89 -31.65 -17.15
N ASN A 126 -10.94 -31.13 -17.82
CA ASN A 126 -11.60 -31.79 -18.94
C ASN A 126 -11.66 -30.83 -20.14
N LYS A 127 -11.19 -31.24 -21.32
CA LYS A 127 -11.25 -30.41 -22.54
C LYS A 127 -12.67 -30.07 -22.99
N ALA A 128 -13.67 -30.90 -22.65
CA ALA A 128 -15.07 -30.61 -22.92
C ALA A 128 -15.67 -29.55 -21.96
N ASN A 129 -15.06 -29.37 -20.79
CA ASN A 129 -15.45 -28.38 -19.78
C ASN A 129 -14.26 -27.42 -19.52
N PRO A 130 -13.91 -26.54 -20.48
CA PRO A 130 -12.81 -25.59 -20.32
C PRO A 130 -13.04 -24.65 -19.12
N PRO A 131 -11.99 -23.97 -18.63
CA PRO A 131 -12.15 -22.94 -17.60
C PRO A 131 -13.17 -21.89 -18.03
N VAL A 132 -14.05 -21.50 -17.11
CA VAL A 132 -15.00 -20.39 -17.32
C VAL A 132 -14.50 -19.15 -16.60
N VAL A 133 -14.66 -17.99 -17.24
CA VAL A 133 -14.48 -16.70 -16.59
C VAL A 133 -15.68 -16.48 -15.66
N LEU A 134 -15.41 -16.26 -14.38
CA LEU A 134 -16.42 -15.84 -13.40
C LEU A 134 -16.45 -14.32 -13.26
N GLU A 135 -15.27 -13.69 -13.36
CA GLU A 135 -15.09 -12.25 -13.13
C GLU A 135 -14.14 -11.65 -14.17
N GLN A 136 -14.38 -10.40 -14.59
CA GLN A 136 -13.51 -9.63 -15.49
C GLN A 136 -13.49 -8.14 -15.10
N LEU A 137 -12.39 -7.71 -14.50
CA LEU A 137 -12.17 -6.34 -14.03
C LEU A 137 -11.54 -5.46 -15.10
N SER A 138 -12.14 -4.31 -15.38
CA SER A 138 -11.59 -3.33 -16.30
C SER A 138 -11.91 -1.91 -15.88
N ASP A 139 -11.04 -0.98 -16.25
CA ASP A 139 -11.33 0.45 -16.17
C ASP A 139 -11.32 1.01 -17.60
N PRO A 140 -12.50 1.13 -18.25
CA PRO A 140 -12.60 1.70 -19.58
C PRO A 140 -12.33 3.21 -19.64
N ALA A 141 -12.34 3.91 -18.50
CA ALA A 141 -12.06 5.35 -18.42
C ALA A 141 -10.56 5.64 -18.30
N ASP A 142 -9.79 4.74 -17.69
CA ASP A 142 -8.33 4.76 -17.60
C ASP A 142 -7.73 3.37 -17.94
N PRO A 143 -7.67 3.02 -19.25
CA PRO A 143 -7.17 1.73 -19.73
C PRO A 143 -5.64 1.65 -19.61
N ILE A 144 -5.16 0.66 -18.86
CA ILE A 144 -3.73 0.42 -18.63
C ILE A 144 -3.25 -0.79 -19.43
N HIS A 145 -2.06 -0.69 -20.02
CA HIS A 145 -1.39 -1.76 -20.75
C HIS A 145 -0.05 -2.06 -20.08
N ALA A 146 0.01 -3.12 -19.28
CA ALA A 146 1.25 -3.59 -18.64
C ALA A 146 1.78 -4.81 -19.41
N ASP A 147 2.91 -4.66 -20.11
CA ASP A 147 3.54 -5.68 -20.94
C ASP A 147 4.09 -6.87 -20.12
N SER A 148 4.31 -6.64 -18.83
CA SER A 148 4.84 -7.62 -17.88
C SER A 148 4.39 -7.33 -16.45
N GLN A 149 4.66 -8.28 -15.54
CA GLN A 149 4.49 -8.13 -14.08
C GLN A 149 3.03 -7.87 -13.66
N GLY A 150 2.83 -7.62 -12.36
CA GLY A 150 1.53 -7.34 -11.76
C GLY A 150 0.85 -8.53 -11.08
N SER A 151 -0.25 -8.26 -10.40
CA SER A 151 -1.02 -9.22 -9.60
C SER A 151 -2.51 -8.84 -9.49
N THR A 152 -3.35 -9.85 -9.29
CA THR A 152 -4.78 -9.71 -8.93
C THR A 152 -5.04 -10.48 -7.64
N GLU A 153 -5.44 -9.79 -6.58
CA GLU A 153 -5.67 -10.32 -5.24
C GLU A 153 -7.12 -10.06 -4.79
N PHE A 154 -7.86 -11.11 -4.48
CA PHE A 154 -9.22 -11.02 -3.95
C PHE A 154 -9.16 -10.79 -2.44
N LEU A 155 -9.81 -9.73 -1.96
CA LEU A 155 -9.72 -9.27 -0.57
C LEU A 155 -10.88 -9.80 0.29
N PRO A 156 -10.69 -9.98 1.61
CA PRO A 156 -11.73 -10.52 2.50
C PRO A 156 -13.03 -9.70 2.60
N ASN A 157 -13.00 -8.43 2.20
CA ASN A 157 -14.18 -7.56 2.16
C ASN A 157 -14.98 -7.65 0.84
N GLY A 158 -14.58 -8.52 -0.10
CA GLY A 158 -15.20 -8.66 -1.43
C GLY A 158 -14.63 -7.71 -2.48
N ASN A 159 -13.71 -6.81 -2.12
CA ASN A 159 -12.99 -5.99 -3.09
C ASN A 159 -11.90 -6.82 -3.79
N ILE A 160 -11.41 -6.36 -4.93
CA ILE A 160 -10.30 -6.99 -5.64
C ILE A 160 -9.21 -5.95 -5.92
N PHE A 161 -8.00 -6.25 -5.48
CA PHE A 161 -6.83 -5.41 -5.64
C PHE A 161 -6.03 -5.82 -6.88
N MET A 162 -5.60 -4.84 -7.67
CA MET A 162 -4.77 -5.02 -8.84
C MET A 162 -3.53 -4.11 -8.79
N ASP A 163 -2.36 -4.73 -8.93
CA ASP A 163 -1.09 -4.05 -9.17
C ASP A 163 -0.72 -4.20 -10.64
N TYR A 164 -0.60 -3.07 -11.36
CA TYR A 164 -0.16 -3.04 -12.74
C TYR A 164 1.36 -2.94 -12.78
N GLY A 165 2.06 -3.99 -12.33
CA GLY A 165 3.46 -3.92 -11.90
C GLY A 165 4.45 -3.11 -12.76
N GLU A 166 4.41 -3.26 -14.10
CA GLU A 166 5.24 -2.47 -15.00
C GLU A 166 4.88 -0.96 -15.05
N ILE A 167 3.59 -0.66 -14.98
CA ILE A 167 3.00 0.67 -15.09
C ILE A 167 2.56 1.07 -13.68
N ALA A 168 3.52 1.46 -12.83
CA ALA A 168 3.48 1.77 -11.39
C ALA A 168 2.17 2.35 -10.79
N VAL A 169 1.10 1.58 -10.90
CA VAL A 169 -0.30 1.96 -10.67
C VAL A 169 -0.99 0.79 -10.00
N LEU A 170 -1.80 1.15 -9.02
CA LEU A 170 -2.54 0.24 -8.17
C LEU A 170 -4.02 0.64 -8.27
N LYS A 171 -4.92 -0.32 -8.44
CA LYS A 171 -6.38 -0.10 -8.41
C LYS A 171 -7.03 -1.08 -7.44
N GLU A 172 -8.08 -0.62 -6.77
CA GLU A 172 -8.98 -1.51 -6.04
C GLU A 172 -10.39 -1.37 -6.61
N PHE A 173 -10.93 -2.51 -7.03
CA PHE A 173 -12.29 -2.66 -7.50
C PHE A 173 -13.16 -3.08 -6.31
N GLY A 174 -14.32 -2.46 -6.14
CA GLY A 174 -15.31 -2.87 -5.15
C GLY A 174 -16.07 -4.12 -5.59
N PRO A 175 -17.03 -4.60 -4.79
CA PRO A 175 -17.69 -5.88 -5.00
C PRO A 175 -18.81 -5.84 -6.05
N ASP A 176 -19.16 -4.68 -6.62
CA ASP A 176 -20.17 -4.58 -7.67
C ASP A 176 -19.52 -4.72 -9.05
N HIS A 177 -19.16 -5.95 -9.39
CA HIS A 177 -18.50 -6.24 -10.66
C HIS A 177 -19.45 -6.32 -11.86
N SER A 178 -20.75 -6.00 -11.68
CA SER A 178 -21.80 -6.22 -12.70
C SER A 178 -21.58 -5.47 -14.03
N SER A 179 -20.72 -4.44 -14.02
CA SER A 179 -20.31 -3.67 -15.19
C SER A 179 -18.82 -3.82 -15.55
N GLY A 180 -18.06 -4.63 -14.79
CA GLY A 180 -16.59 -4.68 -14.80
C GLY A 180 -15.90 -3.44 -14.21
N ASN A 181 -16.64 -2.35 -13.94
CA ASN A 181 -16.15 -1.02 -13.60
C ASN A 181 -16.68 -0.56 -12.22
N ASP A 182 -15.95 -0.88 -11.17
CA ASP A 182 -16.23 -0.44 -9.79
C ASP A 182 -14.96 0.06 -9.09
N VAL A 183 -14.19 0.93 -9.76
CA VAL A 183 -12.92 1.46 -9.22
C VAL A 183 -13.18 2.33 -7.99
N ARG A 184 -12.74 1.86 -6.82
CA ARG A 184 -12.88 2.54 -5.52
C ARG A 184 -11.73 3.48 -5.22
N TRP A 185 -10.51 3.14 -5.66
CA TRP A 185 -9.37 4.05 -5.69
C TRP A 185 -8.34 3.59 -6.72
N THR A 186 -7.58 4.56 -7.20
CA THR A 186 -6.37 4.39 -8.03
C THR A 186 -5.24 5.17 -7.36
N ALA A 187 -4.06 4.58 -7.23
CA ALA A 187 -2.86 5.34 -6.87
C ALA A 187 -1.71 5.00 -7.80
N ARG A 188 -0.87 6.00 -8.03
CA ARG A 188 0.31 5.93 -8.87
C ARG A 188 1.49 6.40 -8.04
N PHE A 189 2.49 5.54 -7.83
CA PHE A 189 3.62 5.86 -6.96
C PHE A 189 4.80 6.52 -7.70
N VAL A 190 4.90 6.36 -9.02
CA VAL A 190 5.81 7.12 -9.88
C VAL A 190 5.21 7.37 -11.28
N ALA A 191 5.83 8.26 -12.06
CA ALA A 191 5.59 8.34 -13.49
C ALA A 191 6.06 7.07 -14.22
N ASP A 192 5.47 6.81 -15.40
CA ASP A 192 5.73 5.59 -16.17
C ASP A 192 7.23 5.38 -16.47
N ASN A 193 7.65 4.12 -16.50
CA ASN A 193 9.02 3.68 -16.81
C ASN A 193 10.12 4.12 -15.81
N LEU A 194 9.79 4.76 -14.68
CA LEU A 194 10.78 5.12 -13.65
C LEU A 194 11.07 3.97 -12.67
N ILE A 195 10.02 3.35 -12.13
CA ILE A 195 10.07 2.22 -11.18
C ILE A 195 8.96 1.24 -11.56
N GLN A 196 9.15 -0.04 -11.24
CA GLN A 196 8.19 -1.13 -11.47
C GLN A 196 8.04 -1.94 -10.18
N SER A 197 6.82 -2.36 -9.87
CA SER A 197 6.51 -3.43 -8.92
C SER A 197 6.57 -4.78 -9.65
N TYR A 198 7.08 -5.82 -8.99
CA TYR A 198 6.91 -7.18 -9.52
C TYR A 198 5.49 -7.68 -9.26
N ARG A 199 5.02 -7.46 -8.02
CA ARG A 199 3.66 -7.69 -7.53
C ARG A 199 3.33 -6.72 -6.40
N GLY A 200 2.05 -6.41 -6.26
CA GLY A 200 1.48 -5.76 -5.08
C GLY A 200 0.49 -6.68 -4.35
N TYR A 201 0.39 -6.47 -3.05
CA TYR A 201 -0.60 -7.11 -2.18
C TYR A 201 -1.18 -6.05 -1.23
N LYS A 202 -2.46 -6.15 -0.89
CA LYS A 202 -3.12 -5.31 0.10
C LYS A 202 -3.51 -6.16 1.29
N GLN A 203 -2.84 -5.95 2.42
CA GLN A 203 -2.95 -6.81 3.59
C GLN A 203 -3.10 -5.98 4.86
N VAL A 204 -3.86 -6.50 5.82
CA VAL A 204 -3.81 -5.98 7.19
C VAL A 204 -2.44 -6.34 7.74
N TRP A 205 -1.66 -5.32 8.07
CA TRP A 205 -0.35 -5.46 8.70
C TRP A 205 -0.40 -4.86 10.11
N HIS A 206 0.38 -5.45 11.02
CA HIS A 206 0.44 -5.05 12.41
C HIS A 206 1.89 -4.68 12.76
N ALA A 207 2.08 -3.49 13.33
CA ALA A 207 3.38 -2.97 13.70
C ALA A 207 3.33 -1.93 14.81
N THR A 208 4.32 -2.04 15.71
CA THR A 208 4.70 -1.01 16.68
C THR A 208 6.14 -0.57 16.34
N PRO A 209 6.35 0.66 15.85
CA PRO A 209 7.70 1.15 15.53
C PRO A 209 8.61 1.19 16.75
N LYS A 210 9.93 1.09 16.52
CA LYS A 210 10.94 1.23 17.57
C LYS A 210 11.27 2.69 17.92
N THR A 211 10.98 3.62 17.02
CA THR A 211 11.05 5.07 17.28
C THR A 211 9.88 5.49 18.16
N PRO A 212 10.00 6.55 18.98
CA PRO A 212 8.82 7.16 19.60
C PRO A 212 7.89 7.80 18.55
N PRO A 213 6.62 8.08 18.90
CA PRO A 213 5.79 9.05 18.20
C PRO A 213 6.46 10.44 18.16
N SER A 214 6.15 11.22 17.12
CA SER A 214 6.52 12.63 17.00
C SER A 214 5.33 13.50 17.36
N LEU A 215 5.56 14.54 18.16
CA LEU A 215 4.57 15.55 18.52
C LEU A 215 5.11 16.95 18.18
N VAL A 216 4.30 17.74 17.47
CA VAL A 216 4.56 19.15 17.16
C VAL A 216 3.34 19.98 17.59
N ILE A 217 3.57 21.21 18.04
CA ILE A 217 2.51 22.19 18.30
C ILE A 217 2.70 23.36 17.32
N GLU A 218 1.64 23.69 16.59
CA GLU A 218 1.51 24.91 15.81
C GLU A 218 0.83 25.98 16.68
N PRO A 219 1.50 27.11 16.99
CA PRO A 219 0.90 28.18 17.77
C PRO A 219 -0.33 28.79 17.09
N GLY A 220 -1.41 28.94 17.83
CA GLY A 220 -2.60 29.67 17.35
C GLY A 220 -2.30 31.15 17.10
N ALA A 221 -3.00 31.76 16.14
CA ALA A 221 -3.03 33.22 16.01
C ALA A 221 -3.61 33.85 17.29
N SER A 222 -3.24 35.11 17.60
CA SER A 222 -3.65 35.81 18.82
C SER A 222 -5.16 35.68 19.13
N GLY A 223 -5.49 34.92 20.18
CA GLY A 223 -6.88 34.64 20.59
C GLY A 223 -7.49 33.32 20.09
N SER A 224 -6.71 32.47 19.40
CA SER A 224 -7.11 31.12 18.95
C SER A 224 -6.41 30.03 19.75
N CYS A 225 -7.03 28.83 19.88
CA CYS A 225 -6.37 27.66 20.45
C CYS A 225 -5.14 27.27 19.57
N SER A 226 -4.07 26.75 20.17
CA SER A 226 -2.95 26.15 19.40
C SER A 226 -3.35 24.76 18.89
N THR A 227 -2.71 24.28 17.83
CA THR A 227 -3.01 22.96 17.25
C THR A 227 -1.86 21.99 17.51
N GLY A 228 -2.16 20.86 18.14
CA GLY A 228 -1.22 19.75 18.31
C GLY A 228 -1.36 18.75 17.17
N TYR A 229 -0.24 18.26 16.65
CA TYR A 229 -0.17 17.22 15.64
C TYR A 229 0.72 16.09 16.17
N VAL A 230 0.15 14.90 16.32
CA VAL A 230 0.89 13.68 16.70
C VAL A 230 0.84 12.66 15.58
N SER A 231 2.00 12.14 15.21
CA SER A 231 2.16 11.10 14.19
C SER A 231 3.13 10.02 14.66
N TRP A 232 2.93 8.79 14.20
CA TRP A 232 3.85 7.68 14.48
C TRP A 232 4.02 6.82 13.25
N ASN A 233 5.04 7.15 12.45
CA ASN A 233 5.22 6.55 11.14
C ASN A 233 5.41 5.02 11.23
N GLY A 234 4.46 4.30 10.66
CA GLY A 234 4.43 2.84 10.63
C GLY A 234 3.85 2.17 11.88
N ALA A 235 3.16 2.91 12.75
CA ALA A 235 2.26 2.32 13.74
C ALA A 235 0.90 2.03 13.09
N THR A 236 0.30 0.89 13.42
CA THR A 236 -0.97 0.42 12.84
C THR A 236 -2.06 0.21 13.88
N ASP A 237 -1.66 -0.16 15.10
CA ASP A 237 -2.55 -0.73 16.11
C ASP A 237 -2.88 0.27 17.23
N VAL A 238 -2.70 1.57 16.98
CA VAL A 238 -3.02 2.62 17.96
C VAL A 238 -4.53 2.85 17.96
N ASP A 239 -5.18 2.65 19.11
CA ASP A 239 -6.61 2.90 19.26
C ASP A 239 -6.88 4.41 19.41
N HIS A 240 -6.10 5.06 20.28
CA HIS A 240 -6.23 6.46 20.65
C HIS A 240 -4.95 6.99 21.30
N TRP A 241 -4.87 8.31 21.38
CA TRP A 241 -3.85 9.04 22.10
C TRP A 241 -4.38 9.50 23.46
N LYS A 242 -3.56 9.36 24.50
CA LYS A 242 -3.70 10.11 25.75
C LYS A 242 -2.83 11.34 25.68
N ILE A 243 -3.47 12.50 25.65
CA ILE A 243 -2.84 13.80 25.56
C ILE A 243 -2.74 14.37 26.98
N HIS A 244 -1.51 14.52 27.47
CA HIS A 244 -1.23 15.13 28.77
C HIS A 244 -0.79 16.57 28.52
N GLU A 245 -1.48 17.57 29.09
CA GLU A 245 -1.15 18.98 28.89
C GLU A 245 -1.01 19.73 30.22
N GLY A 246 0.06 20.52 30.37
CA GLY A 246 0.30 21.29 31.59
C GLY A 246 1.73 21.81 31.69
N SER A 247 2.01 22.65 32.68
CA SER A 247 3.34 23.22 32.91
C SER A 247 4.19 22.39 33.88
N SER A 248 3.60 21.41 34.57
CA SER A 248 4.26 20.49 35.50
C SER A 248 3.48 19.17 35.60
N GLU A 249 4.13 18.09 36.05
CA GLU A 249 3.45 16.81 36.32
C GLU A 249 2.26 16.95 37.29
N SER A 250 2.35 17.89 38.23
CA SER A 250 1.29 18.22 39.21
C SER A 250 0.12 19.03 38.65
N SER A 251 0.18 19.48 37.39
CA SER A 251 -0.84 20.31 36.73
C SER A 251 -1.33 19.75 35.39
N LEU A 252 -1.03 18.47 35.10
CA LEU A 252 -1.45 17.83 33.85
C LEU A 252 -2.97 17.63 33.77
N SER A 253 -3.61 18.28 32.81
CA SER A 253 -4.88 17.84 32.26
C SER A 253 -4.67 16.61 31.37
N LEU A 254 -5.71 15.78 31.23
CA LEU A 254 -5.70 14.58 30.40
C LEU A 254 -6.89 14.62 29.44
N ALA A 255 -6.61 14.60 28.14
CA ALA A 255 -7.58 14.39 27.08
C ALA A 255 -7.33 13.04 26.37
N THR A 256 -8.35 12.54 25.67
CA THR A 256 -8.26 11.32 24.85
C THR A 256 -8.74 11.64 23.45
N VAL A 257 -7.89 11.41 22.45
CA VAL A 257 -8.15 11.76 21.04
C VAL A 257 -8.05 10.48 20.20
N GLY A 258 -9.05 10.22 19.35
CA GLY A 258 -9.09 9.02 18.51
C GLY A 258 -7.95 8.98 17.49
N TYR A 259 -7.40 7.79 17.20
CA TYR A 259 -6.34 7.65 16.19
C TYR A 259 -6.90 7.84 14.77
N MET A 260 -6.33 8.78 14.00
CA MET A 260 -6.80 9.14 12.66
C MET A 260 -5.88 8.67 11.52
N GLY A 261 -5.08 7.63 11.75
CA GLY A 261 -4.11 7.13 10.76
C GLY A 261 -2.77 7.87 10.84
N PHE A 262 -2.23 8.35 9.71
CA PHE A 262 -0.84 8.85 9.65
C PHE A 262 -0.54 9.95 10.69
N GLU A 263 -1.47 10.89 10.85
CA GLU A 263 -1.37 12.02 11.77
C GLU A 263 -2.72 12.27 12.43
N THR A 264 -2.69 12.61 13.72
CA THR A 264 -3.87 12.96 14.50
C THR A 264 -3.70 14.40 15.00
N LYS A 265 -4.67 15.25 14.69
CA LYS A 265 -4.70 16.66 15.10
C LYS A 265 -5.63 16.86 16.30
N PHE A 266 -5.31 17.80 17.18
CA PHE A 266 -6.15 18.14 18.34
C PHE A 266 -5.91 19.59 18.78
N ASN A 267 -6.88 20.15 19.51
CA ASN A 267 -6.74 21.48 20.11
C ASN A 267 -5.87 21.38 21.36
N VAL A 268 -4.91 22.29 21.51
CA VAL A 268 -4.04 22.40 22.69
C VAL A 268 -4.54 23.53 23.60
N GLY A 269 -4.86 23.19 24.85
CA GLY A 269 -5.35 24.10 25.87
C GLY A 269 -4.28 24.66 26.82
N GLN A 270 -3.14 23.97 26.96
CA GLN A 270 -2.04 24.38 27.87
C GLN A 270 -0.71 24.67 27.14
N THR A 271 0.32 25.07 27.89
CA THR A 271 1.61 25.51 27.32
C THR A 271 2.52 24.38 26.84
N CYS A 272 2.46 23.19 27.44
CA CYS A 272 3.26 22.03 27.06
C CYS A 272 2.41 20.76 27.01
N VAL A 273 2.74 19.86 26.10
CA VAL A 273 1.96 18.67 25.77
C VAL A 273 2.88 17.45 25.58
N GLN A 274 2.40 16.27 26.00
CA GLN A 274 2.96 14.97 25.61
C GLN A 274 1.83 13.99 25.23
N ALA A 275 2.01 13.28 24.12
CA ALA A 275 1.08 12.29 23.62
C ALA A 275 1.56 10.86 23.93
N VAL A 276 0.67 10.01 24.41
CA VAL A 276 0.93 8.58 24.68
C VAL A 276 0.00 7.74 23.82
N ALA A 277 0.56 6.91 22.94
CA ALA A 277 -0.17 5.95 22.13
C ALA A 277 -0.71 4.80 23.00
N ILE A 278 -2.02 4.53 22.90
CA ILE A 278 -2.68 3.43 23.58
C ILE A 278 -3.13 2.37 22.57
N THR A 279 -2.83 1.10 22.89
CA THR A 279 -3.25 -0.09 22.14
C THR A 279 -3.78 -1.12 23.13
N ASN A 280 -5.00 -1.62 22.93
CA ASN A 280 -5.68 -2.57 23.81
C ASN A 280 -5.62 -2.16 25.30
N GLY A 281 -5.80 -0.86 25.56
CA GLY A 281 -5.76 -0.27 26.91
C GLY A 281 -4.37 -0.11 27.54
N ARG A 282 -3.28 -0.40 26.81
CA ARG A 282 -1.89 -0.28 27.29
C ARG A 282 -1.14 0.81 26.55
N ALA A 283 -0.27 1.53 27.26
CA ALA A 283 0.68 2.46 26.63
C ALA A 283 1.74 1.68 25.84
N VAL A 284 1.92 2.03 24.57
CA VAL A 284 2.86 1.38 23.64
C VAL A 284 3.95 2.31 23.10
N GLY A 285 3.73 3.63 23.18
CA GLY A 285 4.72 4.64 22.77
C GLY A 285 4.40 6.00 23.38
N THR A 286 5.42 6.81 23.63
CA THR A 286 5.31 8.14 24.22
C THR A 286 6.10 9.13 23.38
N SER A 287 5.51 10.28 23.04
CA SER A 287 6.15 11.30 22.21
C SER A 287 7.22 12.09 22.96
N ASN A 288 7.97 12.90 22.22
CA ASN A 288 8.61 14.07 22.81
C ASN A 288 7.58 14.97 23.53
N VAL A 289 8.05 15.75 24.50
CA VAL A 289 7.28 16.91 24.97
C VAL A 289 7.41 18.02 23.91
N ALA A 290 6.33 18.73 23.63
CA ALA A 290 6.32 19.94 22.82
C ALA A 290 5.69 21.08 23.64
N CYS A 291 6.18 22.31 23.48
CA CYS A 291 5.63 23.49 24.15
C CYS A 291 5.37 24.61 23.15
N THR A 292 4.36 25.44 23.42
CA THR A 292 4.00 26.61 22.58
C THR A 292 5.04 27.73 22.63
N HIS A 293 5.91 27.74 23.64
CA HIS A 293 7.01 28.68 23.82
C HIS A 293 8.29 27.89 24.11
N GLY A 294 9.30 28.05 23.25
CA GLY A 294 10.64 27.46 23.35
C GLY A 294 11.65 28.32 22.60
#